data_AF-A0A5M8PRQ2-F1
#
_entry.id   AF-A0A5M8PRQ2-F1
#
_cell.length_a   1.000
_cell.length_b   1.000
_cell.length_c   1.000
_cell.angle_alpha   90.00
_cell.angle_beta   90.00
_cell.angle_gamma   90.00
#
_symmetry.space_group_name_H-M   'P 1'
#
loop_
_entity.id
_entity.type
_entity.pdbx_description
1 polymer ?
#
loop_
_entity_poly.entity_id
_entity_poly.type
_entity_poly.pdbx_seq_one_letter_code
_entity_poly.pdbx_strand_id
1 'polypeptide(L)'
;MRGEGGDEKPPWEEGLGWPFVEGGWRWERGKEREGLKTRVREALDTDQAFDTTWTPDVPALWRLEVLAETLLEFLTSLEDGVVPEHLWAGLEAAIIEREKTKSTLSADEERAVILDSLASSPPHSVAFTFLTFMLARVANEVAPLASEPSKSQPKATGRARARTRSHDPARLRRRQVEQSLAALFAGVVVRAPMVGGRERERRASEGRRMRVVEVFLVGKGVG
;
A
#
# COMPACT_ATOMS: atom_id res chain seq x y z
N MET A 1 -40.36 -1.47 -7.22
CA MET A 1 -40.49 -2.91 -7.55
C MET A 1 -39.18 -3.35 -8.21
N ARG A 2 -38.70 -4.54 -7.83
CA ARG A 2 -37.39 -5.21 -8.07
C ARG A 2 -36.61 -4.97 -9.37
N GLY A 3 -35.29 -5.13 -9.21
CA GLY A 3 -34.27 -5.51 -10.21
C GLY A 3 -33.29 -4.36 -10.43
N GLU A 4 -31.98 -4.42 -10.18
CA GLU A 4 -31.03 -5.52 -10.30
C GLU A 4 -29.93 -5.34 -9.24
N GLY A 5 -29.90 -6.19 -8.20
CA GLY A 5 -28.68 -6.44 -7.45
C GLY A 5 -27.80 -7.32 -8.33
N GLY A 6 -27.17 -6.69 -9.32
CA GLY A 6 -26.20 -7.36 -10.17
C GLY A 6 -25.08 -7.92 -9.29
N ASP A 7 -24.62 -9.10 -9.66
CA ASP A 7 -23.46 -9.81 -9.14
C ASP A 7 -22.17 -9.04 -9.45
N GLU A 8 -22.16 -7.73 -9.15
CA GLU A 8 -21.04 -6.84 -9.43
C GLU A 8 -19.97 -7.12 -8.40
N LYS A 9 -18.90 -7.74 -8.87
CA LYS A 9 -17.74 -8.04 -8.04
C LYS A 9 -17.23 -6.75 -7.41
N PRO A 10 -16.75 -6.81 -6.17
CA PRO A 10 -16.17 -5.63 -5.57
C PRO A 10 -14.91 -5.19 -6.35
N PRO A 11 -14.62 -3.88 -6.42
CA PRO A 11 -13.56 -3.36 -7.29
C PRO A 11 -12.17 -3.89 -6.91
N TRP A 12 -11.96 -4.24 -5.65
CA TRP A 12 -10.71 -4.84 -5.19
C TRP A 12 -10.51 -6.29 -5.63
N GLU A 13 -11.49 -6.96 -6.23
CA GLU A 13 -11.30 -8.27 -6.89
C GLU A 13 -10.75 -8.11 -8.32
N GLU A 14 -11.03 -6.97 -8.96
CA GLU A 14 -10.66 -6.72 -10.35
C GLU A 14 -9.24 -6.14 -10.48
N GLY A 15 -8.79 -5.35 -9.50
CA GLY A 15 -7.48 -4.68 -9.54
C GLY A 15 -6.63 -4.92 -8.30
N LEU A 16 -5.33 -5.20 -8.48
CA LEU A 16 -4.37 -5.40 -7.39
C LEU A 16 -3.93 -4.09 -6.69
N GLY A 17 -4.19 -2.94 -7.30
CA GLY A 17 -3.79 -1.62 -6.82
C GLY A 17 -4.94 -0.75 -6.35
N TRP A 18 -6.17 -1.27 -6.29
CA TRP A 18 -7.31 -0.52 -5.74
C TRP A 18 -7.06 -0.23 -4.23
N PRO A 19 -7.41 0.96 -3.71
CA PRO A 19 -8.14 2.07 -4.35
C PRO A 19 -7.25 3.09 -5.08
N PHE A 20 -5.97 2.83 -5.27
CA PHE A 20 -5.00 3.81 -5.76
C PHE A 20 -4.79 3.81 -7.28
N VAL A 21 -5.30 2.81 -7.99
CA VAL A 21 -5.16 2.68 -9.44
C VAL A 21 -6.51 2.87 -10.13
N GLU A 22 -6.54 3.79 -11.09
CA GLU A 22 -7.75 4.18 -11.83
C GLU A 22 -8.47 3.02 -12.51
N GLY A 23 -7.73 2.02 -13.01
CA GLY A 23 -8.32 0.86 -13.69
C GLY A 23 -9.27 0.01 -12.84
N GLY A 24 -9.35 0.24 -11.52
CA GLY A 24 -10.31 -0.41 -10.63
C GLY A 24 -11.39 0.53 -10.08
N TRP A 25 -11.45 1.79 -10.50
CA TRP A 25 -12.43 2.75 -9.96
C TRP A 25 -13.81 2.54 -10.54
N ARG A 26 -14.83 2.72 -9.70
CA ARG A 26 -16.24 2.67 -10.14
C ARG A 26 -16.76 4.02 -10.61
N TRP A 27 -16.08 5.10 -10.25
CA TRP A 27 -16.45 6.43 -10.69
C TRP A 27 -15.52 6.92 -11.80
N GLU A 28 -16.09 7.06 -13.01
CA GLU A 28 -15.36 7.56 -14.17
C GLU A 28 -14.91 9.02 -13.99
N ARG A 29 -13.87 9.41 -14.74
CA ARG A 29 -13.43 10.81 -14.80
C ARG A 29 -14.54 11.70 -15.34
N GLY A 30 -14.72 12.85 -14.70
CA GLY A 30 -15.71 13.83 -15.11
C GLY A 30 -15.63 15.10 -14.27
N LYS A 31 -16.38 16.13 -14.70
CA LYS A 31 -16.39 17.43 -14.02
C LYS A 31 -16.81 17.32 -12.55
N GLU A 32 -17.73 16.43 -12.22
CA GLU A 32 -18.21 16.21 -10.85
C GLU A 32 -17.11 15.65 -9.95
N ARG A 33 -16.37 14.65 -10.46
CA ARG A 33 -15.23 14.04 -9.77
C ARG A 33 -14.10 15.04 -9.53
N GLU A 34 -13.74 15.82 -10.55
CA GLU A 34 -12.74 16.88 -10.42
C GLU A 34 -13.19 17.99 -9.45
N GLY A 35 -14.48 18.32 -9.46
CA GLY A 35 -15.07 19.23 -8.48
C GLY A 35 -14.96 18.70 -7.04
N LEU A 36 -15.21 17.41 -6.82
CA LEU A 36 -15.05 16.80 -5.50
C LEU A 36 -13.57 16.76 -5.08
N LYS A 37 -12.67 16.38 -5.99
CA LYS A 37 -11.23 16.39 -5.73
C LYS A 37 -10.71 17.78 -5.37
N THR A 38 -11.19 18.82 -6.06
CA THR A 38 -10.87 20.21 -5.73
C THR A 38 -11.27 20.55 -4.29
N ARG A 39 -12.47 20.15 -3.84
CA ARG A 39 -12.90 20.38 -2.46
C ARG A 39 -12.05 19.60 -1.45
N VAL A 40 -11.65 18.37 -1.75
CA VAL A 40 -10.77 17.57 -0.88
C VAL A 40 -9.39 18.23 -0.75
N ARG A 41 -8.83 18.74 -1.84
CA ARG A 41 -7.55 19.48 -1.80
C ARG A 41 -7.68 20.78 -1.01
N GLU A 42 -8.76 21.54 -1.21
CA GLU A 42 -9.02 22.75 -0.42
C GLU A 42 -9.13 22.43 1.09
N ALA A 43 -9.82 21.34 1.44
CA ALA A 43 -9.92 20.92 2.83
C ALA A 43 -8.54 20.56 3.42
N LEU A 44 -7.68 19.90 2.64
CA LEU A 44 -6.29 19.60 3.04
C LEU A 44 -5.46 20.88 3.21
N ASP A 45 -5.55 21.82 2.26
CA ASP A 45 -4.79 23.07 2.26
C ASP A 45 -5.23 24.04 3.38
N THR A 46 -6.48 23.94 3.82
CA THR A 46 -7.09 24.80 4.85
C THR A 46 -7.25 24.12 6.22
N ASP A 47 -6.67 22.93 6.40
CA ASP A 47 -6.75 22.11 7.63
C ASP A 47 -8.20 21.87 8.10
N GLN A 48 -9.12 21.65 7.15
CA GLN A 48 -10.51 21.31 7.43
C GLN A 48 -10.70 19.78 7.48
N ALA A 49 -11.60 19.34 8.35
CA ALA A 49 -11.98 17.93 8.42
C ALA A 49 -12.64 17.48 7.10
N PHE A 50 -12.16 16.37 6.51
CA PHE A 50 -12.74 15.84 5.26
C PHE A 50 -14.24 15.54 5.35
N ASP A 51 -14.77 15.25 6.54
CA ASP A 51 -16.19 14.96 6.74
C ASP A 51 -17.12 16.12 6.30
N THR A 52 -16.61 17.36 6.27
CA THR A 52 -17.35 18.54 5.79
C THR A 52 -17.33 18.68 4.26
N THR A 53 -16.49 17.92 3.57
CA THR A 53 -16.25 18.00 2.11
C THR A 53 -17.32 17.24 1.31
N TRP A 54 -17.95 16.24 1.92
CA TRP A 54 -18.85 15.31 1.27
C TRP A 54 -20.31 15.74 1.39
N THR A 55 -21.03 15.69 0.27
CA THR A 55 -22.49 15.75 0.32
C THR A 55 -23.05 14.36 0.67
N PRO A 56 -24.21 14.26 1.33
CA PRO A 56 -24.76 12.97 1.79
C PRO A 56 -25.00 11.95 0.66
N ASP A 57 -25.18 12.42 -0.56
CA ASP A 57 -25.42 11.64 -1.78
C ASP A 57 -24.16 10.98 -2.35
N VAL A 58 -22.95 11.38 -1.93
CA VAL A 58 -21.72 10.76 -2.44
C VAL A 58 -21.51 9.39 -1.78
N PRO A 59 -21.52 8.27 -2.53
CA PRO A 59 -21.25 6.94 -2.01
C PRO A 59 -19.86 6.83 -1.38
N ALA A 60 -19.73 6.07 -0.28
CA ALA A 60 -18.47 5.89 0.44
C ALA A 60 -17.33 5.37 -0.46
N LEU A 61 -17.65 4.54 -1.44
CA LEU A 61 -16.70 4.01 -2.41
C LEU A 61 -16.02 5.13 -3.21
N TRP A 62 -16.80 6.10 -3.70
CA TRP A 62 -16.28 7.23 -4.47
C TRP A 62 -15.46 8.18 -3.60
N ARG A 63 -15.86 8.37 -2.33
CA ARG A 63 -15.06 9.15 -1.37
C ARG A 63 -13.68 8.55 -1.19
N LEU A 64 -13.60 7.22 -1.03
CA LEU A 64 -12.34 6.50 -0.88
C LEU A 64 -11.45 6.62 -2.13
N GLU A 65 -12.02 6.45 -3.33
CA GLU A 65 -11.27 6.56 -4.59
C GLU A 65 -10.71 7.97 -4.79
N VAL A 66 -11.48 9.01 -4.46
CA VAL A 66 -11.00 10.41 -4.54
C VAL A 66 -9.94 10.71 -3.48
N LEU A 67 -10.11 10.24 -2.24
CA LEU A 67 -9.09 10.38 -1.20
C LEU A 67 -7.80 9.65 -1.56
N ALA A 68 -7.90 8.44 -2.11
CA ALA A 68 -6.76 7.64 -2.54
C ALA A 68 -5.98 8.32 -3.68
N GLU A 69 -6.68 8.85 -4.68
CA GLU A 69 -6.04 9.63 -5.75
C GLU A 69 -5.39 10.90 -5.21
N THR A 70 -6.10 11.66 -4.36
CA THR A 70 -5.58 12.91 -3.78
C THR A 70 -4.33 12.65 -2.95
N LEU A 71 -4.30 11.54 -2.17
CA LEU A 71 -3.12 11.14 -1.42
C LEU A 71 -1.93 10.83 -2.33
N LEU A 72 -2.13 10.10 -3.44
CA LEU A 72 -1.06 9.82 -4.39
C LEU A 72 -0.53 11.09 -5.04
N GLU A 73 -1.41 11.99 -5.46
CA GLU A 73 -1.02 13.27 -6.04
C GLU A 73 -0.25 14.13 -5.03
N PHE A 74 -0.69 14.17 -3.77
CA PHE A 74 0.02 14.84 -2.68
C PHE A 74 1.42 14.26 -2.46
N LEU A 75 1.55 12.93 -2.33
CA LEU A 75 2.86 12.28 -2.15
C LEU A 75 3.78 12.48 -3.37
N THR A 76 3.20 12.56 -4.57
CA THR A 76 3.95 12.83 -5.80
C THR A 76 4.40 14.27 -5.88
N SER A 77 3.63 15.23 -5.35
CA SER A 77 3.98 16.65 -5.36
C SER A 77 5.03 17.05 -4.32
N LEU A 78 5.28 16.20 -3.31
CA LEU A 78 6.37 16.42 -2.36
C LEU A 78 7.73 16.48 -3.10
N GLU A 79 8.45 17.58 -2.93
CA GLU A 79 9.78 17.78 -3.53
C GLU A 79 10.75 16.66 -3.13
N ASP A 80 10.96 16.50 -1.82
CA ASP A 80 11.86 15.49 -1.25
C ASP A 80 11.20 14.13 -1.01
N GLY A 81 9.88 14.01 -1.17
CA GLY A 81 9.14 12.81 -0.81
C GLY A 81 9.17 12.50 0.69
N VAL A 82 8.64 11.32 1.05
CA VAL A 82 8.62 10.86 2.45
C VAL A 82 9.97 10.29 2.86
N VAL A 83 10.70 9.68 1.92
CA VAL A 83 12.10 9.29 2.09
C VAL A 83 12.94 10.13 1.12
N PRO A 84 13.57 11.21 1.62
CA PRO A 84 14.46 12.07 0.85
C PRO A 84 15.65 11.34 0.26
N GLU A 85 16.20 11.92 -0.80
CA GLU A 85 17.36 11.38 -1.53
C GLU A 85 18.56 11.10 -0.61
N HIS A 86 18.85 11.99 0.33
CA HIS A 86 19.97 11.82 1.26
C HIS A 86 19.78 10.67 2.24
N LEU A 87 18.56 10.45 2.74
CA LEU A 87 18.23 9.29 3.58
C LEU A 87 18.24 8.00 2.76
N TRP A 88 17.71 8.07 1.53
CA TRP A 88 17.74 6.94 0.60
C TRP A 88 19.16 6.50 0.27
N ALA A 89 20.08 7.43 0.00
CA ALA A 89 21.46 7.11 -0.35
C ALA A 89 22.17 6.31 0.75
N GLY A 90 22.00 6.70 2.02
CA GLY A 90 22.55 5.97 3.17
C GLY A 90 21.91 4.59 3.33
N LEU A 91 20.59 4.51 3.23
CA LEU A 91 19.86 3.25 3.32
C LEU A 91 20.22 2.28 2.19
N GLU A 92 20.31 2.78 0.95
CA GLU A 92 20.67 2.00 -0.23
C GLU A 92 22.11 1.48 -0.13
N ALA A 93 23.05 2.29 0.35
CA ALA A 93 24.43 1.86 0.58
C ALA A 93 24.50 0.70 1.59
N ALA A 94 23.75 0.79 2.71
CA ALA A 94 23.66 -0.28 3.71
C ALA A 94 23.03 -1.57 3.13
N ILE A 95 22.00 -1.44 2.28
CA ILE A 95 21.39 -2.58 1.58
C ILE A 95 22.41 -3.23 0.63
N ILE A 96 23.15 -2.44 -0.15
CA ILE A 96 24.17 -2.94 -1.10
C ILE A 96 25.29 -3.68 -0.36
N GLU A 97 25.76 -3.15 0.77
CA GLU A 97 26.79 -3.82 1.59
C GLU A 97 26.29 -5.17 2.13
N ARG A 98 25.03 -5.21 2.57
CA ARG A 98 24.37 -6.44 3.03
C ARG A 98 24.23 -7.48 1.91
N GLU A 99 23.87 -7.05 0.70
CA GLU A 99 23.79 -7.92 -0.48
C GLU A 99 25.15 -8.56 -0.81
N LYS A 100 26.26 -7.81 -0.67
CA LYS A 100 27.62 -8.33 -0.88
C LYS A 100 28.02 -9.38 0.15
N THR A 101 27.63 -9.18 1.41
CA THR A 101 27.93 -10.13 2.51
C THR A 101 26.98 -11.33 2.54
N LYS A 102 25.96 -11.36 1.67
CA LYS A 102 24.90 -12.40 1.63
C LYS A 102 24.20 -12.59 2.98
N SER A 103 24.16 -11.54 3.80
CA SER A 103 23.48 -11.57 5.08
C SER A 103 21.97 -11.53 4.88
N THR A 104 21.27 -12.49 5.48
CA THR A 104 19.81 -12.61 5.43
C THR A 104 19.22 -12.09 6.73
N LEU A 105 18.33 -11.10 6.65
CA LEU A 105 17.57 -10.61 7.79
C LEU A 105 16.15 -11.18 7.77
N SER A 106 15.59 -11.36 8.96
CA SER A 106 14.15 -11.49 9.13
C SER A 106 13.44 -10.18 8.73
N ALA A 107 12.13 -10.26 8.49
CA ALA A 107 11.35 -9.07 8.13
C ALA A 107 11.34 -8.02 9.27
N ASP A 108 11.36 -8.45 10.54
CA ASP A 108 11.38 -7.54 11.68
C ASP A 108 12.73 -6.82 11.82
N GLU A 109 13.84 -7.54 11.62
CA GLU A 109 15.17 -6.93 11.61
C GLU A 109 15.34 -5.95 10.45
N GLU A 110 14.84 -6.30 9.25
CA GLU A 110 14.89 -5.40 8.10
C GLU A 110 14.04 -4.13 8.32
N ARG A 111 12.86 -4.25 8.93
CA ARG A 111 12.06 -3.08 9.35
C ARG A 111 12.81 -2.21 10.35
N ALA A 112 13.44 -2.82 11.36
CA ALA A 112 14.18 -2.11 12.38
C ALA A 112 15.33 -1.29 11.76
N VAL A 113 16.11 -1.88 10.85
CA VAL A 113 17.20 -1.20 10.14
C VAL A 113 16.68 -0.02 9.29
N ILE A 114 15.55 -0.19 8.60
CA ILE A 114 14.94 0.88 7.81
C ILE A 114 14.50 2.04 8.72
N LEU A 115 13.78 1.75 9.80
CA LEU A 115 13.33 2.77 10.74
C LEU A 115 14.48 3.49 11.45
N ASP A 116 15.55 2.77 11.79
CA ASP A 116 16.77 3.34 12.37
C ASP A 116 17.46 4.29 11.39
N SER A 117 17.54 3.93 10.11
CA SER A 117 18.08 4.83 9.06
C SER A 117 17.26 6.12 8.94
N LEU A 118 15.93 6.02 9.03
CA LEU A 118 15.03 7.17 8.99
C LEU A 118 14.98 7.95 10.32
N ALA A 119 15.42 7.37 11.44
CA ALA A 119 15.31 7.99 12.77
C ALA A 119 16.11 9.29 12.89
N SER A 120 17.11 9.48 12.03
CA SER A 120 17.83 10.75 11.88
C SER A 120 16.91 11.92 11.48
N SER A 121 15.73 11.65 10.90
CA SER A 121 14.68 12.63 10.65
C SER A 121 13.31 12.14 11.14
N PRO A 122 12.90 12.54 12.37
CA PRO A 122 11.63 12.09 12.96
C PRO A 122 10.38 12.30 12.09
N PRO A 123 10.19 13.45 11.40
CA PRO A 123 9.03 13.64 10.54
C PRO A 123 8.92 12.60 9.42
N HIS A 124 10.04 12.26 8.77
CA HIS A 124 10.08 11.27 7.69
C HIS A 124 9.84 9.85 8.22
N SER A 125 10.45 9.48 9.35
CA SER A 125 10.23 8.18 9.99
C SER A 125 8.78 7.97 10.42
N VAL A 126 8.17 9.00 11.02
CA VAL A 126 6.76 8.97 11.45
C VAL A 126 5.82 8.87 10.25
N ALA A 127 6.01 9.71 9.24
CA ALA A 127 5.19 9.68 8.02
C ALA A 127 5.28 8.32 7.30
N PHE A 128 6.49 7.77 7.17
CA PHE A 128 6.70 6.45 6.56
C PHE A 128 6.01 5.33 7.35
N THR A 129 6.06 5.38 8.69
CA THR A 129 5.40 4.41 9.55
C THR A 129 3.88 4.45 9.39
N PHE A 130 3.27 5.63 9.46
CA PHE A 130 1.82 5.78 9.29
C PHE A 130 1.36 5.35 7.90
N LEU A 131 2.12 5.72 6.87
CA LEU A 131 1.80 5.35 5.50
C LEU A 131 1.82 3.83 5.31
N THR A 132 2.88 3.17 5.75
CA THR A 132 2.98 1.71 5.63
C THR A 132 1.98 0.96 6.51
N PHE A 133 1.56 1.53 7.65
CA PHE A 133 0.47 0.98 8.46
C PHE A 133 -0.87 1.08 7.74
N MET A 134 -1.16 2.22 7.13
CA MET A 134 -2.35 2.42 6.31
C MET A 134 -2.37 1.42 5.15
N LEU A 135 -1.26 1.28 4.40
CA LEU A 135 -1.18 0.33 3.29
C LEU A 135 -1.36 -1.12 3.71
N ALA A 136 -0.76 -1.52 4.83
CA ALA A 136 -0.92 -2.86 5.39
C ALA A 136 -2.39 -3.12 5.78
N ARG A 137 -3.06 -2.11 6.34
CA ARG A 137 -4.49 -2.18 6.65
C ARG A 137 -5.33 -2.30 5.39
N VAL A 138 -5.09 -1.47 4.36
CA VAL A 138 -5.79 -1.58 3.07
C VAL A 138 -5.63 -2.98 2.50
N ALA A 139 -4.40 -3.52 2.47
CA ALA A 139 -4.15 -4.88 2.01
C ALA A 139 -4.99 -5.92 2.80
N ASN A 140 -5.14 -5.74 4.12
CA ASN A 140 -5.92 -6.64 5.00
C ASN A 140 -7.42 -6.61 4.69
N GLU A 141 -7.95 -5.45 4.37
CA GLU A 141 -9.37 -5.30 4.02
C GLU A 141 -9.67 -5.88 2.62
N VAL A 142 -8.78 -5.67 1.64
CA VAL A 142 -9.04 -6.04 0.24
C VAL A 142 -8.60 -7.47 -0.14
N ALA A 143 -7.65 -8.03 0.61
CA ALA A 143 -7.18 -9.40 0.43
C ALA A 143 -7.02 -10.07 1.81
N PRO A 144 -8.14 -10.34 2.51
CA PRO A 144 -8.09 -10.96 3.82
C PRO A 144 -7.52 -12.38 3.71
N LEU A 145 -6.55 -12.67 4.55
CA LEU A 145 -6.17 -14.05 4.82
C LEU A 145 -7.24 -14.61 5.75
N ALA A 146 -7.88 -15.72 5.37
CA ALA A 146 -8.87 -16.34 6.24
C ALA A 146 -8.24 -16.62 7.61
N SER A 147 -8.75 -15.97 8.65
CA SER A 147 -8.47 -16.34 10.03
C SER A 147 -8.90 -17.79 10.21
N GLU A 148 -8.04 -18.60 10.84
CA GLU A 148 -8.39 -19.95 11.33
C GLU A 148 -9.84 -19.93 11.88
N PRO A 149 -10.68 -20.90 11.51
CA PRO A 149 -12.10 -20.82 11.82
C PRO A 149 -12.31 -20.61 13.31
N SER A 150 -13.00 -19.51 13.64
CA SER A 150 -13.59 -19.23 14.94
C SER A 150 -14.13 -20.52 15.55
N LYS A 151 -13.65 -20.85 16.76
CA LYS A 151 -14.16 -21.97 17.55
C LYS A 151 -15.61 -21.70 17.96
N SER A 152 -16.55 -22.06 17.09
CA SER A 152 -17.93 -22.38 17.44
C SER A 152 -18.28 -23.73 16.81
N GLN A 153 -18.34 -24.74 17.68
CA GLN A 153 -18.62 -26.17 17.48
C GLN A 153 -20.00 -26.47 16.83
N PRO A 154 -20.38 -27.73 16.44
CA PRO A 154 -19.83 -29.03 16.88
C PRO A 154 -19.57 -30.12 15.80
N LYS A 155 -18.70 -31.07 16.20
CA LYS A 155 -18.50 -32.47 15.74
C LYS A 155 -19.07 -32.85 14.36
N ALA A 156 -18.18 -32.97 13.37
CA ALA A 156 -18.33 -33.92 12.29
C ALA A 156 -17.02 -34.70 12.11
N THR A 157 -17.10 -36.00 12.36
CA THR A 157 -16.05 -36.99 12.08
C THR A 157 -15.77 -37.00 10.58
N GLY A 158 -14.58 -36.58 10.18
CA GLY A 158 -14.22 -36.55 8.76
C GLY A 158 -12.74 -36.34 8.54
N ARG A 159 -12.00 -37.43 8.46
CA ARG A 159 -10.59 -37.50 8.07
C ARG A 159 -10.42 -36.91 6.66
N ALA A 160 -10.04 -35.63 6.52
CA ALA A 160 -9.62 -35.10 5.22
C ALA A 160 -8.69 -33.88 5.30
N ARG A 161 -7.45 -34.15 4.87
CA ARG A 161 -6.56 -33.27 4.12
C ARG A 161 -5.90 -32.12 4.88
N ALA A 162 -4.74 -32.47 5.41
CA ALA A 162 -3.53 -31.67 5.24
C ALA A 162 -3.42 -31.23 3.76
N ARG A 163 -4.02 -30.08 3.43
CA ARG A 163 -3.78 -29.39 2.17
C ARG A 163 -2.41 -28.73 2.31
N THR A 164 -1.46 -29.28 1.57
CA THR A 164 -0.15 -28.73 1.24
C THR A 164 -0.13 -27.19 1.34
N ARG A 165 0.66 -26.68 2.29
CA ARG A 165 0.86 -25.27 2.66
C ARG A 165 1.44 -24.36 1.55
N SER A 166 1.54 -24.82 0.29
CA SER A 166 2.28 -24.14 -0.78
C SER A 166 1.43 -23.46 -1.85
N HIS A 167 0.11 -23.67 -1.91
CA HIS A 167 -0.73 -23.15 -3.00
C HIS A 167 -2.10 -22.65 -2.54
N ASP A 168 -2.12 -21.85 -1.46
CA ASP A 168 -3.34 -21.17 -1.01
C ASP A 168 -3.60 -19.94 -1.91
N PRO A 169 -4.68 -19.91 -2.71
CA PRO A 169 -4.98 -18.79 -3.60
C PRO A 169 -5.18 -17.46 -2.85
N ALA A 170 -5.66 -17.50 -1.59
CA ALA A 170 -5.81 -16.30 -0.78
C ALA A 170 -4.44 -15.69 -0.43
N ARG A 171 -3.47 -16.53 -0.08
CA ARG A 171 -2.08 -16.10 0.17
C ARG A 171 -1.40 -15.56 -1.09
N LEU A 172 -1.66 -16.19 -2.24
CA LEU A 172 -1.13 -15.71 -3.51
C LEU A 172 -1.70 -14.34 -3.86
N ARG A 173 -3.02 -14.18 -3.77
CA ARG A 173 -3.66 -12.88 -4.01
C ARG A 173 -3.18 -11.81 -3.04
N ARG A 174 -3.06 -12.16 -1.76
CA ARG A 174 -2.54 -11.26 -0.74
C ARG A 174 -1.15 -10.73 -1.11
N ARG A 175 -0.24 -11.62 -1.47
CA ARG A 175 1.11 -11.25 -1.90
C ARG A 175 1.10 -10.35 -3.13
N GLN A 176 0.22 -10.62 -4.10
CA GLN A 176 0.10 -9.79 -5.30
C GLN A 176 -0.39 -8.37 -4.99
N VAL A 177 -1.34 -8.22 -4.06
CA VAL A 177 -1.80 -6.90 -3.59
C VAL A 177 -0.67 -6.17 -2.87
N GLU A 178 0.02 -6.81 -1.93
CA GLU A 178 1.16 -6.22 -1.21
C GLU A 178 2.25 -5.74 -2.19
N GLN A 179 2.59 -6.55 -3.19
CA GLN A 179 3.57 -6.21 -4.20
C GLN A 179 3.12 -5.04 -5.09
N SER A 180 1.85 -5.02 -5.48
CA SER A 180 1.28 -3.93 -6.28
C SER A 180 1.28 -2.61 -5.51
N LEU A 181 0.86 -2.63 -4.24
CA LEU A 181 0.90 -1.44 -3.37
C LEU A 181 2.34 -0.98 -3.13
N ALA A 182 3.27 -1.90 -2.84
CA ALA A 182 4.67 -1.57 -2.65
C ALA A 182 5.30 -0.95 -3.88
N ALA A 183 5.05 -1.51 -5.08
CA ALA A 183 5.56 -0.98 -6.33
C ALA A 183 5.03 0.43 -6.63
N LEU A 184 3.72 0.65 -6.42
CA LEU A 184 3.09 1.95 -6.61
C LEU A 184 3.65 3.01 -5.65
N PHE A 185 3.72 2.67 -4.35
CA PHE A 185 4.15 3.62 -3.34
C PHE A 185 5.66 3.86 -3.33
N ALA A 186 6.49 2.89 -3.70
CA ALA A 186 7.93 3.09 -3.77
C ALA A 186 8.34 4.23 -4.70
N GLY A 187 7.62 4.43 -5.81
CA GLY A 187 7.89 5.53 -6.76
C GLY A 187 7.54 6.92 -6.21
N VAL A 188 6.48 7.02 -5.39
CA VAL A 188 6.00 8.32 -4.89
C VAL A 188 6.54 8.66 -3.49
N VAL A 189 6.92 7.65 -2.70
CA VAL A 189 7.42 7.80 -1.33
C VAL A 189 8.93 8.01 -1.29
N VAL A 190 9.68 7.28 -2.12
CA VAL A 190 11.15 7.25 -2.06
C VAL A 190 11.76 8.04 -3.22
N ARG A 191 12.40 9.16 -2.90
CA ARG A 191 13.20 9.91 -3.87
C ARG A 191 14.57 9.26 -3.99
N ALA A 192 14.88 8.84 -5.21
CA ALA A 192 16.20 8.35 -5.59
C ALA A 192 16.81 9.30 -6.61
N PRO A 193 18.14 9.41 -6.67
CA PRO A 193 18.82 10.26 -7.63
C PRO A 193 18.38 9.89 -9.05
N MET A 194 17.88 10.88 -9.80
CA MET A 194 17.49 10.71 -11.21
C MET A 194 18.70 10.51 -12.14
N VAL A 195 19.89 10.86 -11.66
CA VAL A 195 21.04 11.16 -12.54
C VAL A 195 22.08 10.03 -12.52
N GLY A 196 22.17 9.32 -13.65
CA GLY A 196 23.44 8.76 -14.11
C GLY A 196 23.80 7.36 -13.61
N GLY A 197 23.00 6.36 -13.93
CA GLY A 197 23.34 4.94 -13.73
C GLY A 197 23.09 4.13 -15.00
N ARG A 198 23.75 2.97 -15.14
CA ARG A 198 23.38 2.00 -16.18
C ARG A 198 21.94 1.56 -15.94
N GLU A 199 21.17 1.25 -16.98
CA GLU A 199 19.78 0.78 -16.85
C GLU A 199 19.62 -0.37 -15.82
N ARG A 200 20.61 -1.26 -15.74
CA ARG A 200 20.66 -2.33 -14.74
C ARG A 200 20.69 -1.82 -13.29
N GLU A 201 21.46 -0.76 -13.03
CA GLU A 201 21.60 -0.15 -11.71
C GLU A 201 20.32 0.59 -11.31
N ARG A 202 19.70 1.30 -12.26
CA ARG A 202 18.40 1.94 -12.09
C ARG A 202 17.33 0.93 -11.67
N ARG A 203 17.24 -0.20 -12.38
CA ARG A 203 16.33 -1.30 -12.04
C ARG A 203 16.63 -1.95 -10.69
N ALA A 204 17.91 -2.08 -10.33
CA ALA A 204 18.29 -2.61 -9.02
C ALA A 204 17.85 -1.67 -7.89
N SER A 205 18.03 -0.35 -8.07
CA SER A 205 17.58 0.67 -7.12
C SER A 205 16.04 0.69 -7.02
N GLU A 206 15.32 0.60 -8.13
CA GLU A 206 13.85 0.40 -8.14
C GLU A 206 13.40 -0.82 -7.34
N GLY A 207 14.06 -1.97 -7.54
CA GLY A 207 13.77 -3.18 -6.78
C GLY A 207 14.01 -3.00 -5.27
N ARG A 208 15.08 -2.30 -4.88
CA ARG A 208 15.37 -1.99 -3.48
C ARG A 208 14.33 -1.04 -2.89
N ARG A 209 13.91 0.01 -3.60
CA ARG A 209 12.84 0.93 -3.17
C ARG A 209 11.54 0.19 -2.90
N MET A 210 11.16 -0.70 -3.81
CA MET A 210 9.98 -1.56 -3.64
C MET A 210 10.10 -2.42 -2.39
N ARG A 211 11.25 -3.07 -2.16
CA ARG A 211 11.49 -3.92 -0.98
C ARG A 211 11.35 -3.15 0.33
N VAL A 212 11.84 -1.91 0.38
CA VAL A 212 11.74 -1.04 1.57
C VAL A 212 10.29 -0.79 1.96
N VAL A 213 9.36 -0.70 1.01
CA VAL A 213 7.92 -0.59 1.30
C VAL A 213 7.30 -1.97 1.58
N GLU A 214 7.59 -2.97 0.73
CA GLU A 214 7.01 -4.31 0.78
C GLU A 214 7.20 -4.97 2.15
N VAL A 215 8.38 -4.83 2.76
CA VAL A 215 8.68 -5.45 4.06
C VAL A 215 7.72 -4.98 5.16
N PHE A 216 7.14 -3.78 5.08
CA PHE A 216 6.18 -3.27 6.07
C PHE A 216 4.74 -3.74 5.81
N LEU A 217 4.45 -4.31 4.64
CA LEU A 217 3.13 -4.84 4.28
C LEU A 217 3.01 -6.34 4.62
N VAL A 218 4.10 -7.08 4.43
CA VAL A 218 4.14 -8.54 4.64
C VAL A 218 3.89 -8.90 6.10
N GLY A 219 2.93 -9.79 6.38
CA GLY A 219 2.82 -10.47 7.67
C GLY A 219 2.26 -9.65 8.83
N LYS A 220 1.79 -8.43 8.60
CA LYS A 220 0.91 -7.72 9.55
C LYS A 220 -0.50 -8.32 9.47
N GLY A 221 -0.66 -9.54 9.93
CA GLY A 221 -1.97 -10.04 10.36
C GLY A 221 -2.35 -9.22 11.58
N VAL A 222 -3.20 -8.21 11.41
CA VAL A 222 -3.79 -7.51 12.54
C VAL A 222 -4.66 -8.55 13.24
N GLY A 223 -4.19 -9.01 14.39
CA GLY A 223 -4.96 -9.85 15.32
C GLY A 223 -6.00 -9.03 16.05
#